data_AF-A0A5E4WRG6-F1
#
_entry.id   AF-A0A5E4WRG6-F1
#
_cell.length_a   1.000
_cell.length_b   1.000
_cell.length_c   1.000
_cell.angle_alpha   90.00
_cell.angle_beta   90.00
_cell.angle_gamma   90.00
#
_symmetry.space_group_name_H-M   'P 1'
#
loop_
_entity.id
_entity.type
_entity.pdbx_description
1 polymer ?
#
loop_
_entity_poly.entity_id
_entity_poly.type
_entity_poly.pdbx_seq_one_letter_code
_entity_poly.pdbx_strand_id
1 'polypeptide(L)'
;MHACPIPDAVLADDDAVEMLRVWTAEKTMYCSMKVGMYQETRKVSEEAVWGVILADVARQVSDALRQAYPDTEADSLTMVRDHFLNELRAPSLLSTEDAPPQHH
;
A
#
# COMPACT_ATOMS: atom_id res chain seq x y z
N MET A 1 -11.84 13.93 7.49
CA MET A 1 -11.01 12.79 7.04
C MET A 1 -11.80 11.52 7.30
N HIS A 2 -11.94 10.64 6.31
CA HIS A 2 -12.51 9.30 6.50
C HIS A 2 -11.35 8.31 6.57
N ALA A 3 -11.05 7.80 7.76
CA ALA A 3 -9.97 6.83 7.96
C ALA A 3 -10.51 5.41 7.87
N CYS A 4 -9.73 4.49 7.30
CA CYS A 4 -9.99 3.06 7.43
C CYS A 4 -9.88 2.66 8.91
N PRO A 5 -10.80 1.84 9.44
CA PRO A 5 -10.71 1.34 10.80
C PRO A 5 -9.48 0.44 10.94
N ILE A 6 -8.86 0.48 12.13
CA ILE A 6 -7.81 -0.47 12.49
C ILE A 6 -8.51 -1.84 12.70
N PRO A 7 -8.04 -2.93 12.08
CA PRO A 7 -8.62 -4.25 12.30
C PRO A 7 -8.56 -4.67 13.77
N ASP A 8 -9.61 -5.33 14.28
CA ASP A 8 -9.67 -5.77 15.69
C ASP A 8 -8.49 -6.66 16.09
N ALA A 9 -8.02 -7.51 15.18
CA ALA A 9 -6.85 -8.36 15.39
C ALA A 9 -5.56 -7.56 15.62
N VAL A 10 -5.45 -6.37 15.01
CA VAL A 10 -4.32 -5.45 15.19
C VAL A 10 -4.47 -4.68 16.51
N LEU A 11 -5.70 -4.32 16.90
CA LEU A 11 -5.96 -3.68 18.19
C LEU A 11 -5.69 -4.58 19.39
N ALA A 12 -5.81 -5.89 19.22
CA ALA A 12 -5.58 -6.89 20.26
C ALA A 12 -4.10 -7.30 20.43
N ASP A 13 -3.21 -6.83 19.54
CA ASP A 13 -1.79 -7.17 19.52
C ASP A 13 -0.95 -5.96 19.97
N ASP A 14 -0.41 -6.05 21.19
CA ASP A 14 0.41 -4.97 21.79
C ASP A 14 1.73 -4.73 21.03
N ASP A 15 2.20 -5.69 20.24
CA ASP A 15 3.41 -5.58 19.42
C ASP A 15 3.11 -5.16 17.97
N ALA A 16 1.84 -4.91 17.63
CA ALA A 16 1.46 -4.52 16.28
C ALA A 16 2.04 -3.17 15.87
N VAL A 17 2.51 -3.10 14.62
CA VAL A 17 3.13 -1.90 14.07
C VAL A 17 2.49 -1.50 12.75
N GLU A 18 1.99 -0.27 12.68
CA GLU A 18 1.57 0.33 11.42
C GLU A 18 2.81 0.58 10.54
N MET A 19 2.86 -0.09 9.39
CA MET A 19 3.97 -0.01 8.43
C MET A 19 3.73 1.06 7.36
N LEU A 20 2.52 1.10 6.81
CA LEU A 20 2.13 1.98 5.69
C LEU A 20 0.72 2.51 5.95
N ARG A 21 0.54 3.80 5.71
CA ARG A 21 -0.78 4.43 5.64
C ARG A 21 -0.85 5.33 4.41
N VAL A 22 -1.89 5.15 3.61
CA VAL A 22 -2.07 5.86 2.34
C VAL A 22 -3.35 6.68 2.39
N TRP A 23 -3.30 7.86 1.79
CA TRP A 23 -4.45 8.75 1.60
C TRP A 23 -4.48 9.25 0.17
N THR A 24 -5.69 9.48 -0.33
CA THR A 24 -5.90 10.29 -1.53
C THR A 24 -6.51 11.63 -1.12
N ALA A 25 -5.85 12.72 -1.48
CA ALA A 25 -6.29 14.09 -1.21
C ALA A 25 -5.87 14.98 -2.37
N GLU A 26 -6.70 15.94 -2.76
CA GLU A 26 -6.38 16.92 -3.82
C GLU A 26 -5.93 16.29 -5.16
N LYS A 27 -6.47 15.10 -5.50
CA LYS A 27 -6.07 14.29 -6.68
C LYS A 27 -4.62 13.81 -6.65
N THR A 28 -4.01 13.79 -5.47
CA THR A 28 -2.67 13.27 -5.21
C THR A 28 -2.73 12.14 -4.18
N MET A 29 -1.76 11.23 -4.23
CA MET A 29 -1.56 10.20 -3.22
C MET A 29 -0.52 10.67 -2.20
N TYR A 30 -0.87 10.58 -0.93
CA TYR A 30 0.04 10.79 0.19
C TYR A 30 0.25 9.48 0.93
N CYS A 31 1.45 9.24 1.42
CA CYS A 31 1.73 8.08 2.26
C CYS A 31 2.59 8.47 3.46
N SER A 32 2.38 7.76 4.56
CA SER A 32 3.25 7.74 5.73
C SER A 32 3.76 6.31 5.88
N MET A 33 5.06 6.15 6.03
CA MET A 33 5.74 4.86 6.03
C MET A 33 6.72 4.79 7.19
N LYS A 34 6.77 3.64 7.88
CA LYS A 34 7.79 3.35 8.88
C LYS A 34 8.94 2.59 8.23
N VAL A 35 9.97 3.34 7.81
CA VAL A 35 11.22 2.81 7.25
C VAL A 35 12.30 2.75 8.33
N GLY A 36 13.23 1.80 8.25
CA GLY A 36 14.37 1.59 9.14
C GLY A 36 14.17 0.42 10.10
N MET A 37 12.92 0.05 10.41
CA MET A 37 12.59 -0.95 11.44
C MET A 37 13.30 -2.29 11.22
N TYR A 38 13.23 -2.84 10.00
CA TYR A 38 13.73 -4.19 9.72
C TYR A 38 15.25 -4.24 9.53
N GLN A 39 15.82 -3.18 8.96
CA GLN A 39 17.26 -3.07 8.78
C GLN A 39 17.97 -2.86 10.12
N GLU A 40 17.42 -2.04 10.99
CA GLU A 40 18.02 -1.68 12.28
C GLU A 40 17.85 -2.78 13.34
N THR A 41 16.69 -3.45 13.37
CA THR A 41 16.38 -4.40 14.45
C THR A 41 16.55 -5.87 14.07
N ARG A 42 16.40 -6.23 12.78
CA ARG A 42 16.34 -7.64 12.35
C ARG A 42 17.44 -8.06 11.37
N LYS A 43 18.31 -7.15 10.92
CA LYS A 43 19.37 -7.41 9.91
C LYS A 43 18.83 -8.07 8.62
N VAL A 44 17.58 -7.80 8.26
CA VAL A 44 16.95 -8.26 7.01
C VAL A 44 16.96 -7.09 6.03
N SER A 45 17.11 -7.37 4.72
CA SER A 45 16.95 -6.34 3.68
C SER A 45 15.55 -5.75 3.78
N GLU A 46 15.49 -4.44 3.97
CA GLU A 46 14.25 -3.72 4.11
C GLU A 46 13.47 -3.68 2.80
N GLU A 47 14.17 -3.58 1.67
CA GLU A 47 13.59 -3.67 0.32
C GLU A 47 12.90 -5.02 0.10
N ALA A 48 13.52 -6.11 0.56
CA ALA A 48 12.92 -7.43 0.48
C ALA A 48 11.63 -7.52 1.32
N VAL A 49 11.63 -6.96 2.53
CA VAL A 49 10.42 -6.94 3.38
C VAL A 49 9.33 -6.07 2.77
N TRP A 50 9.67 -4.88 2.25
CA TRP A 50 8.72 -4.03 1.54
C TRP A 50 8.15 -4.73 0.30
N GLY A 51 8.96 -5.51 -0.42
CA GLY A 51 8.49 -6.35 -1.51
C GLY A 51 7.41 -7.36 -1.07
N VAL A 52 7.60 -7.98 0.10
CA VAL A 52 6.59 -8.87 0.70
C VAL A 52 5.33 -8.11 1.09
N ILE A 53 5.46 -6.97 1.78
CA ILE A 53 4.33 -6.13 2.21
C ILE A 53 3.50 -5.71 0.99
N LEU A 54 4.12 -5.20 -0.07
CA LEU A 54 3.43 -4.74 -1.27
C LEU A 54 2.72 -5.90 -1.99
N ALA A 55 3.33 -7.09 -2.03
CA ALA A 55 2.70 -8.28 -2.60
C ALA A 55 1.46 -8.73 -1.79
N ASP A 56 1.52 -8.67 -0.46
CA ASP A 56 0.37 -8.97 0.40
C ASP A 56 -0.75 -7.94 0.28
N VAL A 57 -0.41 -6.65 0.19
CA VAL A 57 -1.39 -5.59 -0.08
C VAL A 57 -2.08 -5.83 -1.42
N ALA A 58 -1.32 -6.18 -2.48
CA ALA A 58 -1.91 -6.48 -3.78
C ALA A 58 -2.91 -7.65 -3.69
N ARG A 59 -2.56 -8.74 -3.00
CA ARG A 59 -3.48 -9.87 -2.75
C ARG A 59 -4.75 -9.42 -2.03
N GLN A 60 -4.62 -8.68 -0.94
CA GLN A 60 -5.76 -8.21 -0.14
C GLN A 60 -6.68 -7.27 -0.92
N VAL A 61 -6.11 -6.35 -1.71
CA VAL A 61 -6.88 -5.46 -2.59
C VAL A 61 -7.63 -6.27 -3.64
N SER A 62 -6.98 -7.24 -4.27
CA SER A 62 -7.63 -8.10 -5.27
C SER A 62 -8.75 -8.95 -4.68
N ASP A 63 -8.58 -9.46 -3.46
CA ASP A 63 -9.62 -10.19 -2.75
C ASP A 63 -10.81 -9.27 -2.41
N ALA A 64 -10.55 -8.04 -1.96
CA ALA A 64 -11.59 -7.04 -1.70
C ALA A 64 -12.33 -6.61 -2.98
N LEU A 65 -11.62 -6.42 -4.10
CA LEU A 65 -12.22 -6.10 -5.40
C LEU A 65 -13.15 -7.22 -5.88
N ARG A 66 -12.72 -8.48 -5.76
CA ARG A 66 -13.55 -9.64 -6.11
C ARG A 66 -14.80 -9.73 -5.23
N GLN A 67 -14.72 -9.39 -3.94
CA GLN A 67 -15.87 -9.38 -3.04
C GLN A 67 -16.84 -8.23 -3.36
N ALA A 68 -16.32 -7.05 -3.71
CA ALA A 68 -17.13 -5.89 -4.06
C ALA A 68 -17.81 -6.01 -5.44
N TYR A 69 -17.16 -6.71 -6.38
CA TYR A 69 -17.61 -6.85 -7.77
C TYR A 69 -17.62 -8.32 -8.22
N PRO A 70 -18.50 -9.16 -7.64
CA PRO A 70 -18.47 -10.63 -7.81
C PRO A 70 -18.75 -11.10 -9.25
N ASP A 71 -19.44 -10.30 -10.07
CA ASP A 71 -19.77 -10.64 -11.46
C ASP A 71 -18.63 -10.36 -12.45
N THR A 72 -17.47 -9.88 -11.96
CA THR A 72 -16.32 -9.60 -12.80
C THR A 72 -15.52 -10.87 -13.04
N GLU A 73 -15.51 -11.38 -14.28
CA GLU A 73 -14.73 -12.57 -14.67
C GLU A 73 -13.21 -12.35 -14.67
N ALA A 74 -12.77 -11.09 -14.60
CA ALA A 74 -11.36 -10.75 -14.66
C ALA A 74 -10.61 -11.16 -13.37
N ASP A 75 -9.44 -11.77 -13.55
CA ASP A 75 -8.50 -12.04 -12.46
C ASP A 75 -7.96 -10.71 -11.89
N SER A 76 -8.56 -10.28 -10.79
CA SER A 76 -8.23 -9.01 -10.12
C SER A 76 -6.78 -8.93 -9.66
N LEU A 77 -6.12 -10.06 -9.36
CA LEU A 77 -4.71 -10.05 -8.97
C LEU A 77 -3.79 -9.84 -10.16
N THR A 78 -4.09 -10.51 -11.28
CA THR A 78 -3.38 -10.27 -12.54
C THR A 78 -3.52 -8.83 -12.99
N MET A 79 -4.73 -8.26 -12.95
CA MET A 79 -4.97 -6.86 -13.33
C MET A 79 -4.21 -5.88 -12.42
N VAL A 80 -4.27 -6.05 -11.10
CA VAL A 80 -3.53 -5.19 -10.15
C VAL A 80 -2.03 -5.26 -10.40
N ARG A 81 -1.48 -6.47 -10.59
CA ARG A 81 -0.05 -6.66 -10.88
C ARG A 81 0.36 -5.94 -12.17
N ASP A 82 -0.41 -6.11 -13.24
CA ASP A 82 -0.05 -5.57 -14.55
C ASP A 82 -0.10 -4.03 -14.55
N HIS A 83 -1.12 -3.44 -13.91
CA HIS A 83 -1.17 -2.00 -13.69
C HIS A 83 -0.04 -1.49 -12.79
N PHE A 84 0.29 -2.20 -11.70
CA PHE A 84 1.41 -1.86 -10.82
C PHE A 84 2.76 -1.87 -11.55
N LEU A 85 3.06 -2.93 -12.30
CA LEU A 85 4.31 -3.02 -13.06
C LEU A 85 4.41 -1.97 -14.17
N ASN A 86 3.29 -1.61 -14.80
CA ASN A 86 3.26 -0.54 -15.78
C ASN A 86 3.52 0.83 -15.12
N GLU A 87 2.88 1.12 -13.99
CA GLU A 87 3.07 2.38 -13.26
C GLU A 87 4.52 2.53 -12.74
N LEU A 88 5.15 1.44 -12.29
CA LEU A 88 6.58 1.44 -11.91
C LEU A 88 7.51 1.78 -13.07
N ARG A 89 7.14 1.41 -14.30
CA ARG A 89 7.95 1.69 -15.51
C ARG A 89 7.72 3.11 -16.04
N ALA A 90 6.47 3.57 -16.00
CA ALA A 90 6.06 4.87 -16.52
C ALA A 90 4.95 5.44 -15.62
N PRO A 91 5.29 6.30 -14.65
CA PRO A 91 4.33 6.94 -13.77
C PRO A 91 3.31 7.74 -14.58
N SER A 92 2.02 7.41 -14.44
CA SER A 92 0.98 7.90 -15.33
C SER A 92 -0.33 8.23 -14.64
N LEU A 93 -0.65 7.59 -13.50
CA LEU A 93 -1.98 7.71 -12.92
C LEU A 93 -2.08 8.78 -11.84
N LEU A 94 -0.97 9.19 -11.21
CA LEU A 94 -0.91 10.28 -10.22
C LEU A 94 0.48 10.93 -10.16
N SER A 95 1.10 11.21 -11.31
CA SER A 95 2.41 11.90 -11.36
C SER A 95 2.27 13.33 -10.83
N THR A 96 2.71 13.45 -9.59
CA THR A 96 2.90 14.65 -8.81
C THR A 96 3.89 15.58 -9.50
N GLU A 97 3.43 16.44 -10.41
CA GLU A 97 4.23 17.60 -10.85
C GLU A 97 4.01 18.85 -9.98
N ASP A 98 3.12 18.80 -8.96
CA ASP A 98 2.75 19.99 -8.15
C ASP A 98 2.61 19.74 -6.62
N ALA A 99 3.37 18.84 -6.00
CA ALA A 99 3.36 18.76 -4.52
C ALA A 99 4.25 19.86 -3.89
N PRO A 100 3.72 20.71 -2.98
CA PRO A 100 4.53 21.65 -2.22
C PRO A 100 5.42 20.92 -1.20
N PRO A 101 6.56 21.52 -0.79
CA PRO A 101 7.56 20.84 0.04
C PRO A 101 6.99 20.44 1.40
N GLN A 102 7.08 19.15 1.72
CA GLN A 102 6.73 18.61 3.01
C GLN A 102 7.73 19.13 4.07
N HIS A 103 7.24 19.85 5.06
CA HIS A 103 8.03 20.23 6.23
C HIS A 103 8.11 19.04 7.19
N HIS A 104 9.35 18.70 7.57
CA HIS A 104 9.69 17.74 8.62
C HIS A 104 9.36 18.27 10.01
#